data_AF-A0A849SD72-F1
#
_entry.id   AF-A0A849SD72-F1
#
_cell.length_a   1.000
_cell.length_b   1.000
_cell.length_c   1.000
_cell.angle_alpha   90.00
_cell.angle_beta   90.00
_cell.angle_gamma   90.00
#
_symmetry.space_group_name_H-M   'P 1'
#
loop_
_entity.id
_entity.type
_entity.pdbx_description
1 polymer ?
#
loop_
_entity_poly.entity_id
_entity_poly.type
_entity_poly.pdbx_seq_one_letter_code
_entity_poly.pdbx_strand_id
1 'polypeptide(L)' 'ELLTTQYGKEIWALYAHGDLTLETPLTGRFRQSTKAVDLKSVMREIEDTKKVEAARLLRMAEAKAEEN' A
#
# COMPACT_ATOMS: atom_id res chain seq x y z
N GLU A 1 -3.12 -17.48 -27.51
CA GLU A 1 -4.32 -17.37 -26.66
C GLU A 1 -4.10 -16.71 -25.28
N LEU A 2 -2.86 -16.38 -24.86
CA LEU A 2 -2.59 -15.68 -23.58
C LEU A 2 -2.78 -14.14 -23.60
N LEU A 3 -2.89 -13.53 -24.78
CA LEU A 3 -2.94 -12.06 -24.92
C LEU A 3 -4.27 -11.45 -24.41
N THR A 4 -5.34 -12.25 -24.32
CA THR A 4 -6.68 -11.79 -23.95
C THR A 4 -7.01 -12.03 -22.47
N THR A 5 -6.21 -12.83 -21.77
CA THR A 5 -6.44 -13.16 -20.36
C THR A 5 -5.63 -12.23 -19.45
N GLN A 6 -6.20 -11.89 -18.29
CA GLN A 6 -5.60 -10.96 -17.34
C GLN A 6 -5.07 -11.68 -16.10
N TYR A 7 -4.37 -12.80 -16.29
CA TYR A 7 -3.85 -13.63 -15.18
C TYR A 7 -2.99 -12.85 -14.19
N GLY A 8 -2.12 -11.95 -14.67
CA GLY A 8 -1.28 -11.15 -13.78
C GLY A 8 -2.08 -10.27 -12.80
N LYS A 9 -3.17 -9.65 -13.28
CA LYS A 9 -4.03 -8.83 -12.41
C LYS A 9 -4.89 -9.68 -11.47
N GLU A 10 -5.35 -10.84 -11.93
CA GLU A 10 -6.10 -11.82 -11.12
C GLU A 10 -5.24 -12.36 -9.97
N ILE A 11 -4.01 -12.79 -10.27
CA ILE A 11 -3.04 -13.26 -9.26
C ILE A 11 -2.74 -12.16 -8.24
N TRP A 12 -2.46 -10.93 -8.71
CA TRP A 12 -2.15 -9.83 -7.80
C TRP A 12 -3.31 -9.49 -6.87
N ALA A 13 -4.55 -9.51 -7.38
CA ALA A 13 -5.73 -9.26 -6.55
C ALA A 13 -5.95 -10.36 -5.50
N LEU A 14 -5.83 -11.64 -5.89
CA LEU A 14 -5.91 -12.76 -4.95
C LEU A 14 -4.83 -12.65 -3.88
N TYR A 15 -3.60 -12.26 -4.26
CA TYR A 15 -2.51 -12.05 -3.32
C TYR A 15 -2.81 -10.89 -2.36
N ALA A 16 -3.25 -9.74 -2.88
CA ALA A 16 -3.55 -8.56 -2.09
C ALA A 16 -4.70 -8.76 -1.09
N HIS A 17 -5.66 -9.64 -1.42
CA HIS A 17 -6.77 -10.01 -0.53
C HIS A 17 -6.44 -11.16 0.44
N GLY A 18 -5.32 -11.88 0.23
CA GLY A 18 -4.93 -13.03 1.05
C GLY A 18 -5.58 -14.35 0.62
N ASP A 19 -6.27 -14.38 -0.51
CA ASP A 19 -7.01 -15.54 -1.04
C ASP A 19 -6.17 -16.39 -2.01
N LEU A 20 -4.92 -15.98 -2.29
CA LEU A 20 -4.03 -16.70 -3.18
C LEU A 20 -3.41 -17.92 -2.48
N THR A 21 -3.80 -19.10 -2.94
CA THR A 21 -3.22 -20.39 -2.56
C THR A 21 -2.71 -21.12 -3.79
N LEU A 22 -1.87 -22.15 -3.60
CA LEU A 22 -1.37 -22.99 -4.71
C LEU A 22 -2.49 -23.74 -5.44
N GLU A 23 -3.64 -23.90 -4.79
CA GLU A 23 -4.81 -24.60 -5.34
C GLU A 23 -5.86 -23.64 -5.92
N THR A 24 -5.67 -22.33 -5.79
CA THR A 24 -6.64 -21.34 -6.25
C THR A 24 -6.73 -21.37 -7.79
N PRO A 25 -7.89 -21.76 -8.38
CA PRO A 25 -8.02 -21.87 -9.82
C PRO A 25 -8.07 -20.49 -10.46
N LEU A 26 -7.18 -20.23 -11.42
CA LEU A 26 -7.14 -18.98 -12.18
C LEU A 26 -8.08 -19.04 -13.38
N THR A 27 -8.98 -18.07 -13.48
CA THR A 27 -10.00 -18.04 -14.54
C THR A 27 -9.54 -17.26 -15.78
N GLY A 28 -8.48 -16.46 -15.65
CA GLY A 28 -7.99 -15.53 -16.67
C GLY A 28 -8.88 -14.29 -16.84
N ARG A 29 -9.96 -14.19 -16.06
CA ARG A 29 -10.94 -13.11 -16.11
C ARG A 29 -10.77 -12.22 -14.89
N PHE A 30 -10.21 -11.05 -15.10
CA PHE A 30 -10.07 -10.03 -14.07
C PHE A 30 -10.98 -8.83 -14.34
N ARG A 31 -11.80 -8.46 -13.35
CA ARG A 31 -12.57 -7.22 -13.38
C ARG A 31 -11.79 -6.14 -12.64
N GLN A 32 -11.20 -5.21 -13.39
CA GLN A 32 -10.53 -4.07 -12.80
C GLN A 32 -11.53 -3.17 -12.09
N SER A 33 -11.20 -2.76 -10.87
CA SER A 33 -11.90 -1.68 -10.19
C SER A 33 -11.53 -0.35 -10.86
N THR A 34 -12.54 0.38 -11.34
CA THR A 34 -12.41 1.76 -11.84
C THR A 34 -12.90 2.78 -10.82
N LYS A 35 -13.15 2.35 -9.58
CA LYS A 35 -13.54 3.26 -8.51
C LYS A 35 -12.40 4.25 -8.26
N ALA A 36 -12.75 5.52 -8.08
CA ALA A 36 -11.80 6.53 -7.68
C ALA A 36 -11.18 6.15 -6.34
N VAL A 37 -9.84 6.20 -6.27
CA VAL A 37 -9.10 6.02 -5.02
C VAL A 37 -9.31 7.26 -4.16
N ASP A 38 -9.54 7.09 -2.86
CA ASP A 38 -9.57 8.21 -1.92
C ASP A 38 -8.15 8.72 -1.63
N LEU A 39 -7.64 9.54 -2.55
CA LEU A 39 -6.35 10.19 -2.42
C LEU A 39 -6.25 11.09 -1.19
N LYS A 40 -7.37 11.64 -0.71
CA LYS A 40 -7.36 12.51 0.49
C LYS A 40 -7.02 11.70 1.73
N SER A 41 -7.56 10.49 1.85
CA SER A 41 -7.24 9.58 2.95
C SER A 41 -5.75 9.21 2.94
N VAL A 42 -5.23 8.81 1.77
CA VAL A 42 -3.80 8.45 1.60
C VAL A 42 -2.88 9.61 1.99
N MET A 43 -3.16 10.82 1.51
CA MET A 43 -2.36 11.99 1.85
C MET A 43 -2.40 12.32 3.34
N ARG A 44 -3.55 12.11 4.00
CA ARG A 44 -3.68 12.32 5.45
C ARG A 44 -2.75 11.41 6.24
N GLU A 45 -2.74 10.12 5.91
CA GLU A 45 -1.88 9.13 6.59
C GLU A 45 -0.38 9.43 6.41
N ILE A 46 0.00 9.87 5.21
CA ILE A 46 1.37 10.31 4.90
C ILE A 46 1.76 11.51 5.78
N GLU A 47 0.91 12.54 5.83
CA GLU A 47 1.19 13.74 6.60
C GLU A 47 1.22 13.48 8.11
N ASP A 48 0.35 12.60 8.61
CA ASP A 48 0.35 12.20 10.02
C ASP A 48 1.64 11.45 10.39
N THR A 49 2.11 10.55 9.53
CA THR A 49 3.41 9.86 9.70
C THR A 49 4.58 10.85 9.70
N LYS A 50 4.57 11.83 8.79
CA LYS A 50 5.61 12.88 8.74
C LYS A 50 5.64 13.73 10.00
N LYS A 51 4.48 14.09 10.57
CA LYS A 51 4.41 14.86 11.82
C LYS A 51 4.99 14.07 13.00
N VAL A 52 4.66 12.79 13.10
CA VAL A 52 5.21 11.90 14.13
C VAL A 52 6.74 11.85 14.02
N GLU A 53 7.26 11.70 12.81
CA GLU A 53 8.70 11.68 12.57
C GLU A 53 9.37 13.02 12.88
N ALA A 54 8.77 14.15 12.48
CA ALA A 54 9.28 15.47 12.82
C ALA A 54 9.36 15.68 14.34
N ALA A 55 8.34 15.26 15.10
CA ALA A 55 8.34 15.33 16.55
C ALA A 55 9.38 14.39 17.20
N ARG A 56 9.73 13.27 16.56
CA ARG A 56 10.82 12.39 17.00
C ARG A 56 12.17 13.08 16.80
N LEU A 57 12.40 13.67 15.64
CA LEU A 57 13.64 14.37 15.30
C LEU A 57 13.87 15.59 16.18
N LEU A 58 12.82 16.37 16.48
CA LEU A 58 12.91 17.51 17.38
C LEU A 58 13.39 17.09 18.77
N ARG A 59 12.76 16.07 19.37
CA ARG A 59 13.16 15.52 20.68
C ARG A 59 14.60 15.03 20.70
N MET A 60 15.06 14.41 19.61
CA MET A 60 16.46 13.98 19.49
C MET A 60 17.44 15.16 19.39
N ALA A 61 17.06 16.21 18.68
CA ALA A 61 17.86 17.42 18.56
C ALA A 61 17.96 18.18 19.89
N GLU A 62 16.85 18.28 20.63
CA GLU A 62 16.80 18.86 21.98
C GLU A 62 17.69 18.08 22.95
N ALA A 63 17.55 16.76 23.01
CA ALA A 63 18.40 15.92 23.86
C ALA A 63 19.89 16.05 23.54
N LYS A 64 20.24 16.17 22.26
CA LYS A 64 21.63 16.39 21.82
C LYS A 64 22.15 17.80 22.17
N ALA A 65 21.26 18.79 22.21
CA ALA A 65 21.62 20.15 22.58
C ALA A 65 21.84 20.31 24.09
N GLU A 66 21.15 19.53 24.92
CA GLU A 66 21.33 19.50 26.38
C GLU A 66 22.61 18.77 26.84
N GLU A 67 23.20 17.93 25.99
CA GLU A 67 24.43 17.17 26.28
C GLU A 67 25.73 17.96 26.00
N ASN A 68 25.66 19.07 25.24
CA ASN A 68 26.81 19.94 24.91
C ASN A 68 26.88 21.19 25.79
#